data_AF-A0A4Y3UR81-F1
#
_entry.id   AF-A0A4Y3UR81-F1
#
_cell.length_a   1.000
_cell.length_b   1.000
_cell.length_c   1.000
_cell.angle_alpha   90.00
_cell.angle_beta   90.00
_cell.angle_gamma   90.00
#
_symmetry.space_group_name_H-M   'P 1'
#
loop_
_entity.id
_entity.type
_entity.pdbx_description
1 polymer ?
#
loop_
_entity_poly.entity_id
_entity_poly.type
_entity_poly.pdbx_seq_one_letter_code
_entity_poly.pdbx_strand_id
1 'polypeptide(L)'
;MGKAVRNKRKRTTNKKTPIRWDNLFGLDSRESRFARQERLELWTRSAPCGRLQLLVDYNEDVISPANSAEVMDRFHAGAVSYRTAVETLIGYVAVKILSRHFALCEQRRMRTLDDPLDFMANFMDPRNGADVGTSEQAKFLLLMTFIFHDGLPGRELFPDENWADIYRGVIVSAVDFNYRLASEAQKQLDSGAVSWAQVHGPCEYSQRAAA
;
A
#
# COMPACT_ATOMS: atom_id res chain seq x y z
N MET A 1 -39.00 -66.16 -14.28
CA MET A 1 -37.68 -65.50 -14.36
C MET A 1 -37.87 -63.99 -14.15
N GLY A 2 -37.75 -63.51 -12.91
CA GLY A 2 -37.87 -62.08 -12.59
C GLY A 2 -36.51 -61.40 -12.61
N LYS A 3 -36.28 -60.44 -13.51
CA LYS A 3 -35.07 -59.61 -13.52
C LYS A 3 -35.30 -58.38 -12.64
N ALA A 4 -34.59 -58.33 -11.52
CA ALA A 4 -34.56 -57.16 -10.64
C ALA A 4 -33.85 -55.97 -11.33
N VAL A 5 -34.58 -54.88 -11.55
CA VAL A 5 -34.02 -53.62 -12.03
C VAL A 5 -33.37 -52.90 -10.84
N ARG A 6 -32.03 -52.94 -10.79
CA ARG A 6 -31.22 -52.29 -9.76
C ARG A 6 -31.18 -50.79 -10.05
N ASN A 7 -32.03 -50.02 -9.37
CA ASN A 7 -32.00 -48.55 -9.39
C ASN A 7 -30.68 -48.04 -8.81
N LYS A 8 -29.69 -47.75 -9.68
CA LYS A 8 -28.51 -46.96 -9.31
C LYS A 8 -28.95 -45.51 -9.16
N ARG A 9 -29.38 -45.11 -7.97
CA ARG A 9 -29.40 -43.69 -7.57
C ARG A 9 -27.97 -43.18 -7.69
N LYS A 10 -27.69 -42.38 -8.72
CA LYS A 10 -26.47 -41.57 -8.79
C LYS A 10 -26.52 -40.61 -7.60
N ARG A 11 -25.75 -40.93 -6.56
CA ARG A 11 -25.37 -39.96 -5.51
C ARG A 11 -24.55 -38.90 -6.23
N THR A 12 -25.18 -37.80 -6.63
CA THR A 12 -24.50 -36.54 -6.91
C THR A 12 -23.95 -36.06 -5.58
N THR A 13 -22.74 -36.51 -5.24
CA THR A 13 -21.92 -35.76 -4.30
C THR A 13 -21.74 -34.38 -4.92
N ASN A 14 -22.44 -33.38 -4.37
CA ASN A 14 -22.04 -31.99 -4.49
C ASN A 14 -20.62 -31.89 -3.91
N LYS A 15 -19.62 -32.21 -4.73
CA LYS A 15 -18.28 -31.70 -4.52
C LYS A 15 -18.46 -30.20 -4.69
N LYS A 16 -18.57 -29.49 -3.56
CA LYS A 16 -18.30 -28.05 -3.53
C LYS A 16 -16.95 -27.92 -4.24
N THR A 17 -16.98 -27.39 -5.46
CA THR A 17 -15.76 -27.00 -6.17
C THR A 17 -15.00 -26.12 -5.17
N PRO A 18 -13.73 -26.42 -4.86
CA PRO A 18 -12.94 -25.53 -4.03
C PRO A 18 -13.05 -24.14 -4.66
N ILE A 19 -13.41 -23.13 -3.88
CA ILE A 19 -13.33 -21.75 -4.32
C ILE A 19 -11.92 -21.58 -4.88
N ARG A 20 -11.82 -21.33 -6.19
CA ARG A 20 -10.54 -21.08 -6.82
C ARG A 20 -10.13 -19.72 -6.29
N TRP A 21 -9.24 -19.72 -5.31
CA TRP A 21 -8.71 -18.50 -4.72
C TRP A 21 -7.90 -17.80 -5.81
N ASP A 22 -8.51 -16.84 -6.49
CA ASP A 22 -7.77 -16.01 -7.43
C ASP A 22 -6.68 -15.27 -6.65
N ASN A 23 -5.51 -15.12 -7.28
CA ASN A 23 -4.40 -14.38 -6.69
C ASN A 23 -4.85 -12.95 -6.40
N LEU A 24 -4.32 -12.37 -5.32
CA LEU A 24 -4.48 -10.94 -5.11
C LEU A 24 -3.85 -10.21 -6.31
N PHE A 25 -4.57 -9.25 -6.92
CA PHE A 25 -4.00 -8.31 -7.89
C PHE A 25 -2.58 -7.86 -7.49
N GLY A 26 -1.62 -7.87 -8.40
CA GLY A 26 -0.24 -7.51 -8.07
C GLY A 26 0.64 -8.65 -7.58
N LEU A 27 0.06 -9.74 -7.07
CA LEU A 27 0.78 -10.78 -6.34
C LEU A 27 0.72 -12.15 -7.04
N ASP A 28 1.78 -12.93 -6.88
CA ASP A 28 1.80 -14.32 -7.27
C ASP A 28 1.02 -15.21 -6.28
N SER A 29 0.91 -16.50 -6.59
CA SER A 29 0.15 -17.46 -5.77
C SER A 29 0.80 -17.79 -4.43
N ARG A 30 2.11 -17.58 -4.27
CA ARG A 30 2.80 -17.77 -3.00
C ARG A 30 2.60 -16.54 -2.11
N GLU A 31 2.85 -15.35 -2.65
CA GLU A 31 2.65 -14.05 -2.00
C GLU A 31 1.19 -13.90 -1.54
N SER A 32 0.23 -14.23 -2.40
CA SER A 32 -1.20 -14.17 -2.08
C SER A 32 -1.58 -15.09 -0.92
N ARG A 33 -1.01 -16.29 -0.85
CA ARG A 33 -1.27 -17.24 0.26
C ARG A 33 -0.67 -16.74 1.56
N PHE A 34 0.56 -16.24 1.50
CA PHE A 34 1.23 -15.65 2.66
C PHE A 34 0.42 -14.48 3.22
N ALA A 35 0.03 -13.51 2.38
CA ALA A 35 -0.73 -12.33 2.79
C ALA A 35 -2.06 -12.70 3.50
N ARG A 36 -2.76 -13.69 2.97
CA ARG A 36 -4.02 -14.19 3.55
C ARG A 36 -3.80 -14.87 4.90
N GLN A 37 -2.72 -15.63 5.04
CA GLN A 37 -2.35 -16.24 6.32
C GLN A 37 -2.00 -15.18 7.37
N GLU A 38 -1.12 -14.24 7.04
CA GLU A 38 -0.74 -13.14 7.94
C GLU A 38 -1.96 -12.33 8.37
N ARG A 39 -2.84 -11.97 7.43
CA ARG A 39 -4.09 -11.29 7.73
C ARG A 39 -4.95 -12.13 8.69
N LEU A 40 -5.14 -13.42 8.42
CA LEU A 40 -5.94 -14.30 9.28
C LEU A 40 -5.37 -14.35 10.71
N GLU A 41 -4.07 -14.53 10.85
CA GLU A 41 -3.41 -14.60 12.15
C GLU A 41 -3.53 -13.28 12.93
N LEU A 42 -3.22 -12.16 12.27
CA LEU A 42 -3.32 -10.81 12.83
C LEU A 42 -4.73 -10.51 13.33
N TRP A 43 -5.73 -10.75 12.49
CA TRP A 43 -7.14 -10.44 12.79
C TRP A 43 -7.77 -11.38 13.81
N THR A 44 -7.25 -12.60 13.94
CA THR A 44 -7.71 -13.54 14.96
C THR A 44 -7.13 -13.21 16.34
N ARG A 45 -5.89 -12.70 16.39
CA ARG A 45 -5.14 -12.53 17.64
C ARG A 45 -5.18 -11.12 18.22
N SER A 46 -5.53 -10.11 17.42
CA SER A 46 -5.33 -8.71 17.80
C SER A 46 -6.58 -7.85 17.69
N ALA A 47 -6.86 -7.11 18.77
CA ALA A 47 -7.86 -6.03 18.78
C ALA A 47 -7.44 -4.86 17.86
N PRO A 48 -8.37 -3.98 17.44
CA PRO A 48 -8.06 -2.86 16.55
C PRO A 48 -6.84 -2.02 16.95
N CYS A 49 -6.75 -1.60 18.22
CA CYS A 49 -5.61 -0.83 18.71
C CYS A 49 -4.28 -1.59 18.56
N GLY A 50 -4.26 -2.89 18.88
CA GLY A 50 -3.07 -3.73 18.73
C GLY A 50 -2.63 -3.87 17.27
N ARG A 51 -3.58 -3.91 16.33
CA ARG A 51 -3.27 -3.95 14.89
C ARG A 51 -2.69 -2.64 14.39
N LEU A 52 -3.22 -1.50 14.84
CA LEU A 52 -2.64 -0.19 14.52
C LEU A 52 -1.22 -0.05 15.10
N GLN A 53 -1.02 -0.50 16.34
CA GLN A 53 0.31 -0.47 16.96
C GLN A 53 1.31 -1.32 16.20
N LEU A 54 0.94 -2.56 15.81
CA LEU A 54 1.80 -3.41 15.00
C LEU A 54 2.19 -2.73 13.66
N LEU A 55 1.24 -2.05 13.00
CA LEU A 55 1.52 -1.30 11.78
C LEU A 55 2.55 -0.20 12.02
N VAL A 56 2.47 0.51 13.16
CA VAL A 56 3.46 1.51 13.56
C VAL A 56 4.81 0.87 13.82
N ASP A 57 4.85 -0.20 14.63
CA ASP A 57 6.09 -0.86 15.03
C ASP A 57 6.85 -1.43 13.83
N TYR A 58 6.16 -1.98 12.83
CA TYR A 58 6.77 -2.47 11.59
C TYR A 58 7.36 -1.35 10.70
N ASN A 59 7.00 -0.10 10.94
CA ASN A 59 7.39 1.05 10.11
C ASN A 59 7.92 2.20 10.98
N GLU A 60 8.56 1.90 12.11
CA GLU A 60 9.07 2.89 13.07
C GLU A 60 10.14 3.84 12.47
N ASP A 61 10.83 3.38 11.43
CA ASP A 61 11.80 4.15 10.66
C ASP A 61 11.17 5.21 9.76
N VAL A 62 9.86 5.09 9.49
CA VAL A 62 9.09 5.97 8.61
C VAL A 62 8.02 6.75 9.36
N ILE A 63 7.29 6.10 10.25
CA ILE A 63 6.19 6.70 11.01
C ILE A 63 6.76 7.29 12.29
N SER A 64 6.89 8.62 12.32
CA SER A 64 7.42 9.31 13.50
C SER A 64 6.53 9.06 14.74
N PRO A 65 7.12 9.07 15.95
CA PRO A 65 6.35 8.94 17.20
C PRO A 65 5.24 10.00 17.34
N ALA A 66 5.47 11.21 16.82
CA ALA A 66 4.47 12.27 16.85
C ALA A 66 3.29 11.96 15.92
N ASN A 67 3.55 11.48 14.70
CA ASN A 67 2.52 11.12 13.73
C ASN A 67 1.70 9.92 14.22
N SER A 68 2.35 8.88 14.75
CA SER A 68 1.63 7.72 15.28
C SER A 68 0.80 8.08 16.52
N ALA A 69 1.33 8.89 17.44
CA ALA A 69 0.59 9.36 18.61
C ALA A 69 -0.68 10.13 18.20
N GLU A 70 -0.59 11.07 17.25
CA GLU A 70 -1.75 11.83 16.78
C GLU A 70 -2.85 10.91 16.22
N VAL A 71 -2.47 9.94 15.38
CA VAL A 71 -3.44 9.01 14.79
C VAL A 71 -4.08 8.13 15.87
N MET A 72 -3.27 7.60 16.80
CA MET A 72 -3.74 6.73 17.87
C MET A 72 -4.67 7.47 18.84
N ASP A 73 -4.33 8.71 19.23
CA ASP A 73 -5.16 9.53 20.12
C ASP A 73 -6.52 9.84 19.48
N ARG A 74 -6.53 10.21 18.20
CA ARG A 74 -7.78 10.44 17.46
C ARG A 74 -8.61 9.17 17.33
N PHE A 75 -7.97 8.01 17.14
CA PHE A 75 -8.67 6.74 17.08
C PHE A 75 -9.27 6.35 18.44
N HIS A 76 -8.50 6.47 19.53
CA HIS A 76 -8.99 6.21 20.89
C HIS A 76 -10.14 7.13 21.30
N ALA A 77 -10.10 8.39 20.87
CA ALA A 77 -11.19 9.35 21.08
C ALA A 77 -12.44 9.08 20.22
N GLY A 78 -12.38 8.10 19.29
CA GLY A 78 -13.46 7.82 18.34
C GLY A 78 -13.62 8.89 17.26
N ALA A 79 -12.67 9.81 17.12
CA ALA A 79 -12.69 10.89 16.13
C ALA A 79 -12.36 10.40 14.71
N VAL A 80 -11.70 9.25 14.58
CA VAL A 80 -11.45 8.58 13.29
C VAL A 80 -11.82 7.10 13.37
N SER A 81 -12.26 6.54 12.24
CA SER A 81 -12.51 5.11 12.13
C SER A 81 -11.20 4.31 12.07
N TYR A 82 -11.25 3.00 12.33
CA TYR A 82 -10.10 2.11 12.15
C TYR A 82 -9.57 2.15 10.71
N ARG A 83 -10.47 2.11 9.72
CA ARG A 83 -10.14 2.26 8.30
C ARG A 83 -9.33 3.53 8.04
N THR A 84 -9.84 4.68 8.51
CA THR A 84 -9.19 5.98 8.34
C THR A 84 -7.81 6.01 9.02
N ALA A 85 -7.68 5.42 10.21
CA ALA A 85 -6.40 5.33 10.91
C ALA A 85 -5.38 4.48 10.12
N VAL A 86 -5.79 3.32 9.60
CA VAL A 86 -4.94 2.48 8.75
C VAL A 86 -4.50 3.22 7.49
N GLU A 87 -5.44 3.83 6.77
CA GLU A 87 -5.14 4.58 5.53
C GLU A 87 -4.17 5.75 5.80
N THR A 88 -4.32 6.42 6.94
CA THR A 88 -3.40 7.52 7.34
C THR A 88 -1.99 6.99 7.60
N LEU A 89 -1.85 5.90 8.36
CA LEU A 89 -0.56 5.31 8.68
C LEU A 89 0.15 4.75 7.45
N ILE A 90 -0.56 4.00 6.60
CA ILE A 90 -0.02 3.54 5.32
C ILE A 90 0.31 4.73 4.41
N GLY A 91 -0.48 5.81 4.47
CA GLY A 91 -0.21 7.07 3.80
C GLY A 91 1.16 7.65 4.14
N TYR A 92 1.57 7.66 5.41
CA TYR A 92 2.93 8.10 5.78
C TYR A 92 4.02 7.24 5.15
N VAL A 93 3.82 5.92 5.15
CA VAL A 93 4.75 4.98 4.52
C VAL A 93 4.84 5.20 3.02
N ALA A 94 3.69 5.34 2.35
CA ALA A 94 3.61 5.63 0.93
C ALA A 94 4.27 6.97 0.57
N VAL A 95 4.04 8.02 1.36
CA VAL A 95 4.67 9.33 1.16
C VAL A 95 6.19 9.21 1.15
N LYS A 96 6.76 8.51 2.14
CA LYS A 96 8.21 8.31 2.26
C LYS A 96 8.79 7.49 1.11
N ILE A 97 8.12 6.41 0.72
CA ILE A 97 8.54 5.56 -0.40
C ILE A 97 8.53 6.36 -1.70
N LEU A 98 7.48 7.15 -1.93
CA LEU A 98 7.25 7.86 -3.18
C LEU A 98 8.07 9.15 -3.29
N SER A 99 8.46 9.78 -2.18
CA SER A 99 9.16 11.08 -2.18
C SER A 99 10.45 11.07 -3.00
N ARG A 100 11.13 9.92 -3.07
CA ARG A 100 12.35 9.74 -3.88
C ARG A 100 12.16 9.99 -5.37
N HIS A 101 10.93 9.95 -5.86
CA HIS A 101 10.60 10.19 -7.26
C HIS A 101 10.26 11.66 -7.58
N PHE A 102 10.15 12.52 -6.56
CA PHE A 102 9.80 13.94 -6.73
C PHE A 102 11.01 14.88 -6.69
N ALA A 103 12.15 14.41 -6.19
CA ALA A 103 13.39 15.17 -6.14
C ALA A 103 14.29 14.85 -7.35
N LEU A 104 14.76 15.87 -8.06
CA LEU A 104 15.81 15.78 -9.10
C LEU A 104 17.01 16.62 -8.62
N CYS A 105 18.26 16.34 -9.00
CA CYS A 105 19.48 17.01 -8.47
C CYS A 105 19.62 18.51 -8.76
N GLU A 106 20.68 19.18 -8.29
CA GLU A 106 20.98 20.61 -8.61
C GLU A 106 20.85 20.98 -10.10
N GLN A 107 21.10 20.03 -11.00
CA GLN A 107 21.00 20.24 -12.44
C GLN A 107 19.56 20.18 -12.97
N ARG A 108 18.57 19.89 -12.12
CA ARG A 108 17.16 19.67 -12.45
C ARG A 108 16.23 20.08 -11.29
N ARG A 109 15.22 20.89 -11.58
CA ARG A 109 14.23 21.32 -10.57
C ARG A 109 13.42 20.15 -9.98
N MET A 110 12.78 20.34 -8.81
CA MET A 110 11.86 19.34 -8.26
C MET A 110 10.67 19.10 -9.18
N ARG A 111 10.12 17.86 -9.15
CA ARG A 111 8.87 17.54 -9.87
C ARG A 111 7.68 18.16 -9.13
N THR A 112 6.80 18.78 -9.89
CA THR A 112 5.60 19.51 -9.47
C THR A 112 4.38 18.93 -10.18
N LEU A 113 3.16 19.34 -9.81
CA LEU A 113 1.90 18.78 -10.33
C LEU A 113 1.81 18.72 -11.88
N ASP A 114 2.55 19.57 -12.58
CA ASP A 114 2.58 19.63 -14.04
C ASP A 114 3.55 18.62 -14.69
N ASP A 115 4.40 17.96 -13.91
CA ASP A 115 5.38 17.00 -14.39
C ASP A 115 4.77 15.59 -14.51
N PRO A 116 5.01 14.87 -15.62
CA PRO A 116 4.53 13.50 -15.79
C PRO A 116 5.14 12.55 -14.76
N LEU A 117 4.38 11.53 -14.35
CA LEU A 117 4.82 10.53 -13.37
C LEU A 117 4.99 9.15 -13.99
N ASP A 118 6.12 8.92 -14.67
CA ASP A 118 6.39 7.65 -15.34
C ASP A 118 6.37 6.43 -14.39
N PHE A 119 6.70 6.64 -13.10
CA PHE A 119 6.68 5.58 -12.09
C PHE A 119 5.27 5.14 -11.69
N MET A 120 4.24 5.97 -11.94
CA MET A 120 2.88 5.72 -11.45
C MET A 120 2.29 4.44 -12.01
N ALA A 121 2.60 4.11 -13.26
CA ALA A 121 2.13 2.87 -13.87
C ALA A 121 2.58 1.63 -13.05
N ASN A 122 3.83 1.64 -12.57
CA ASN A 122 4.38 0.52 -11.80
C ASN A 122 3.75 0.39 -10.41
N PHE A 123 3.45 1.51 -9.74
CA PHE A 123 2.74 1.48 -8.46
C PHE A 123 1.26 1.12 -8.64
N MET A 124 0.61 1.59 -9.70
CA MET A 124 -0.80 1.29 -9.94
C MET A 124 -1.04 -0.16 -10.40
N ASP A 125 -0.06 -0.78 -11.04
CA ASP A 125 -0.07 -2.21 -11.40
C ASP A 125 1.28 -2.90 -11.09
N PRO A 126 1.42 -3.50 -9.89
CA PRO A 126 2.65 -4.15 -9.46
C PRO A 126 3.08 -5.31 -10.36
N ARG A 127 2.17 -5.89 -11.16
CA ARG A 127 2.42 -7.06 -12.04
C ARG A 127 3.27 -6.70 -13.24
N ASN A 128 3.15 -5.46 -13.70
CA ASN A 128 3.74 -4.97 -14.95
C ASN A 128 4.92 -4.02 -14.70
N GLY A 129 5.49 -4.06 -13.50
CA GLY A 129 6.59 -3.20 -13.11
C GLY A 129 7.82 -3.41 -14.00
N ALA A 130 8.18 -2.39 -14.78
CA ALA A 130 9.40 -2.42 -15.61
C ALA A 130 10.70 -2.35 -14.77
N ASP A 131 10.59 -1.84 -13.53
CA ASP A 131 11.69 -1.74 -12.56
C ASP A 131 11.41 -2.63 -11.34
N VAL A 132 12.33 -3.54 -11.04
CA VAL A 132 12.22 -4.51 -9.94
C VAL A 132 12.12 -3.81 -8.59
N GLY A 133 12.90 -2.74 -8.37
CA GLY A 133 12.89 -2.01 -7.11
C GLY A 133 11.54 -1.33 -6.84
N THR A 134 10.96 -0.73 -7.88
CA THR A 134 9.62 -0.11 -7.81
C THR A 134 8.51 -1.15 -7.63
N SER A 135 8.59 -2.30 -8.32
CA SER A 135 7.60 -3.37 -8.19
C SER A 135 7.54 -3.93 -6.75
N GLU A 136 8.69 -4.18 -6.11
CA GLU A 136 8.72 -4.70 -4.74
C GLU A 136 8.14 -3.71 -3.73
N GLN A 137 8.39 -2.40 -3.90
CA GLN A 137 7.76 -1.38 -3.07
C GLN A 137 6.25 -1.26 -3.28
N ALA A 138 5.80 -1.38 -4.53
CA ALA A 138 4.37 -1.40 -4.85
C ALA A 138 3.69 -2.61 -4.19
N LYS A 139 4.31 -3.80 -4.27
CA LYS A 139 3.82 -5.00 -3.59
C LYS A 139 3.81 -4.84 -2.07
N PHE A 140 4.83 -4.21 -1.48
CA PHE A 140 4.88 -3.95 -0.04
C PHE A 140 3.70 -3.10 0.44
N LEU A 141 3.46 -1.95 -0.21
CA LEU A 141 2.33 -1.07 0.12
C LEU A 141 0.99 -1.76 -0.10
N LEU A 142 0.89 -2.56 -1.16
CA LEU A 142 -0.28 -3.37 -1.42
C LEU A 142 -0.53 -4.41 -0.32
N LEU A 143 0.51 -5.15 0.10
CA LEU A 143 0.43 -6.13 1.17
C LEU A 143 0.02 -5.49 2.49
N MET A 144 0.58 -4.34 2.85
CA MET A 144 0.18 -3.60 4.04
C MET A 144 -1.30 -3.22 3.99
N THR A 145 -1.74 -2.68 2.85
CA THR A 145 -3.15 -2.33 2.63
C THR A 145 -4.03 -3.57 2.80
N PHE A 146 -3.65 -4.68 2.17
CA PHE A 146 -4.39 -5.92 2.29
C PHE A 146 -4.34 -6.52 3.70
N ILE A 147 -3.26 -6.43 4.47
CA ILE A 147 -3.18 -7.10 5.78
C ILE A 147 -3.94 -6.32 6.85
N PHE A 148 -3.79 -5.00 6.87
CA PHE A 148 -4.28 -4.17 7.97
C PHE A 148 -5.67 -3.60 7.77
N HIS A 149 -6.14 -3.45 6.53
CA HIS A 149 -7.41 -2.80 6.24
C HIS A 149 -8.63 -3.67 6.59
N ASP A 150 -9.77 -3.05 6.85
CA ASP A 150 -10.92 -3.74 7.44
C ASP A 150 -11.55 -4.85 6.58
N GLY A 151 -12.18 -5.83 7.23
CA GLY A 151 -12.75 -7.03 6.60
C GLY A 151 -12.46 -8.31 7.39
N LEU A 152 -13.50 -9.08 7.74
CA LEU A 152 -13.34 -10.28 8.56
C LEU A 152 -12.66 -11.42 7.77
N PRO A 153 -11.67 -12.13 8.33
CA PRO A 153 -11.15 -13.36 7.73
C PRO A 153 -12.28 -14.37 7.56
N GLY A 154 -12.48 -14.87 6.34
CA GLY A 154 -13.51 -15.88 6.05
C GLY A 154 -14.94 -15.35 5.90
N ARG A 155 -15.20 -14.05 6.07
CA ARG A 155 -16.34 -13.37 5.44
C ARG A 155 -15.80 -12.57 4.26
N GLU A 156 -15.48 -13.26 3.17
CA GLU A 156 -15.41 -12.65 1.83
C GLU A 156 -16.84 -12.31 1.34
N LEU A 157 -17.61 -11.63 2.20
CA LEU A 157 -18.65 -10.71 1.78
C LEU A 157 -17.85 -9.42 1.64
N PHE A 158 -17.18 -9.11 0.53
CA PHE A 158 -17.70 -8.98 -0.82
C PHE A 158 -16.58 -9.30 -1.84
N PRO A 159 -16.89 -9.94 -2.98
CA PRO A 159 -15.96 -9.98 -4.12
C PRO A 159 -15.61 -8.58 -4.68
N ASP A 160 -16.28 -7.53 -4.20
CA ASP A 160 -16.26 -6.17 -4.76
C ASP A 160 -15.77 -5.07 -3.79
N GLU A 161 -15.36 -5.39 -2.54
CA GLU A 161 -14.66 -4.39 -1.73
C GLU A 161 -13.22 -4.28 -2.23
N ASN A 162 -13.05 -3.27 -3.07
CA ASN A 162 -11.93 -3.05 -3.96
C ASN A 162 -10.70 -2.58 -3.15
N TRP A 163 -10.06 -3.49 -2.41
CA TRP A 163 -8.79 -3.22 -1.73
C TRP A 163 -7.74 -2.68 -2.70
N ALA A 164 -7.86 -3.01 -3.99
CA ALA A 164 -7.05 -2.43 -5.05
C ALA A 164 -7.35 -0.94 -5.24
N ASP A 165 -8.59 -0.50 -5.10
CA ASP A 165 -8.94 0.92 -5.12
C ASP A 165 -8.50 1.64 -3.84
N ILE A 166 -8.60 0.99 -2.68
CA ILE A 166 -8.06 1.55 -1.43
C ILE A 166 -6.55 1.75 -1.58
N TYR A 167 -5.84 0.72 -2.03
CA TYR A 167 -4.42 0.78 -2.31
C TYR A 167 -4.09 1.91 -3.29
N ARG A 168 -4.79 1.98 -4.43
CA ARG A 168 -4.59 3.06 -5.41
C ARG A 168 -4.91 4.43 -4.83
N GLY A 169 -5.95 4.55 -4.01
CA GLY A 169 -6.32 5.78 -3.33
C GLY A 169 -5.24 6.27 -2.37
N VAL A 170 -4.61 5.36 -1.64
CA VAL A 170 -3.44 5.66 -0.79
C VAL A 170 -2.27 6.16 -1.65
N ILE A 171 -1.96 5.50 -2.77
CA ILE A 171 -0.91 5.94 -3.69
C ILE A 171 -1.21 7.34 -4.24
N VAL A 172 -2.43 7.58 -4.75
CA VAL A 172 -2.83 8.89 -5.28
C VAL A 172 -2.72 9.98 -4.21
N SER A 173 -3.17 9.70 -2.99
CA SER A 173 -3.11 10.66 -1.88
C SER A 173 -1.66 11.00 -1.50
N ALA A 174 -0.79 9.98 -1.46
CA ALA A 174 0.63 10.17 -1.17
C ALA A 174 1.37 10.93 -2.28
N VAL A 175 0.98 10.72 -3.54
CA VAL A 175 1.50 11.47 -4.70
C VAL A 175 1.08 12.93 -4.64
N ASP A 176 -0.20 13.20 -4.41
CA ASP A 176 -0.73 14.57 -4.27
C ASP A 176 -0.03 15.31 -3.12
N PHE A 177 0.17 14.64 -1.99
CA PHE A 177 0.91 15.20 -0.86
C PHE A 177 2.36 15.54 -1.24
N ASN A 178 3.08 14.61 -1.86
CA ASN A 178 4.46 14.85 -2.30
C ASN A 178 4.56 15.99 -3.32
N TYR A 179 3.61 16.09 -4.24
CA TYR A 179 3.55 17.21 -5.17
C TYR A 179 3.35 18.56 -4.49
N ARG A 180 2.45 18.63 -3.50
CA ARG A 180 2.26 19.86 -2.73
C ARG A 180 3.54 20.27 -2.01
N LEU A 181 4.24 19.31 -1.38
CA LEU A 181 5.55 19.57 -0.77
C LEU A 181 6.58 20.05 -1.79
N ALA A 182 6.70 19.37 -2.92
CA ALA A 182 7.66 19.72 -3.95
C ALA A 182 7.37 21.08 -4.61
N SER A 183 6.09 21.40 -4.84
CA SER A 183 5.68 22.70 -5.37
C SER A 183 6.00 23.84 -4.40
N GLU A 184 5.75 23.64 -3.10
CA GLU A 184 6.07 24.63 -2.09
C GLU A 184 7.59 24.83 -1.96
N ALA A 185 8.35 23.74 -1.91
CA ALA A 185 9.80 23.82 -1.89
C ALA A 185 10.36 24.50 -3.15
N GLN A 186 9.75 24.27 -4.33
CA GLN A 186 10.19 24.90 -5.58
C GLN A 186 9.98 26.42 -5.54
N LYS A 187 8.82 26.89 -5.03
CA LYS A 187 8.58 28.33 -4.83
C LYS A 187 9.62 28.96 -3.90
N GLN A 188 9.99 28.26 -2.83
CA GLN A 188 11.00 28.76 -1.89
C GLN A 188 12.38 28.86 -2.55
N LEU A 189 12.76 27.88 -3.38
CA LEU A 189 14.00 27.94 -4.17
C LEU A 189 13.97 29.09 -5.19
N ASP A 190 12.88 29.23 -5.95
CA ASP A 190 12.73 30.26 -6.98
C ASP A 190 12.77 31.68 -6.38
N SER A 191 12.25 31.84 -5.16
CA SER A 191 12.33 33.09 -4.40
C SER A 191 13.70 33.34 -3.75
N GLY A 192 14.57 32.33 -3.70
CA GLY A 192 15.85 32.37 -2.98
C GLY A 192 15.72 32.26 -1.45
N ALA A 193 14.54 31.91 -0.92
CA ALA A 193 14.31 31.76 0.52
C ALA A 193 15.07 30.56 1.13
N VAL A 194 15.30 29.53 0.32
CA VAL A 194 16.11 28.36 0.68
C VAL A 194 17.08 28.04 -0.45
N SER A 195 18.18 27.37 -0.11
CA SER A 195 19.14 26.84 -1.08
C SER A 195 18.84 25.37 -1.39
N TRP A 196 19.35 24.91 -2.53
CA TRP A 196 19.21 23.52 -2.95
C TRP A 196 19.73 22.51 -1.91
N ALA A 197 20.88 22.81 -1.31
CA ALA A 197 21.49 21.97 -0.27
C ALA A 197 20.59 21.79 0.96
N GLN A 198 19.76 22.79 1.29
CA GLN A 198 18.83 22.72 2.42
C GLN A 198 17.60 21.86 2.12
N VAL A 199 17.17 21.78 0.86
CA VAL A 199 15.97 21.04 0.44
C VAL A 199 16.29 19.58 0.12
N HIS A 200 17.42 19.31 -0.54
CA HIS A 200 17.69 17.99 -1.13
C HIS A 200 18.75 17.17 -0.38
N GLY A 201 19.68 17.81 0.34
CA GLY A 201 20.88 17.11 0.82
C GLY A 201 21.72 16.51 -0.33
N PRO A 202 22.73 15.67 -0.05
CA PRO A 202 23.62 15.11 -1.07
C PRO A 202 22.86 14.20 -2.07
N CYS A 203 23.05 14.40 -3.38
CA CYS A 203 22.34 13.69 -4.45
C CYS A 203 23.24 12.71 -5.23
N GLU A 204 22.74 11.50 -5.55
CA GLU A 204 23.48 10.52 -6.39
C GLU A 204 23.75 11.03 -7.82
N TYR A 205 22.86 11.86 -8.38
CA TYR A 205 23.07 12.44 -9.72
C TYR A 205 24.18 13.50 -9.72
N SER A 206 24.34 14.28 -8.65
CA SER A 206 25.49 15.20 -8.53
C SER A 206 26.81 14.43 -8.45
N GLN A 207 26.81 13.20 -7.92
CA GLN A 207 28.01 12.36 -7.85
C GLN A 207 28.40 11.75 -9.21
N ARG A 208 27.42 11.40 -10.05
CA ARG A 208 27.69 10.88 -11.41
C ARG A 208 28.11 11.95 -12.41
N ALA A 209 27.74 13.22 -12.20
CA ALA A 209 28.16 14.32 -13.05
C ALA A 209 29.58 14.84 -12.73
N ALA A 210 30.12 14.47 -11.58
CA ALA A 210 31.48 14.82 -11.13
C ALA A 210 32.52 13.71 -11.42
N ALA A 211 32.11 12.60 -12.04
CA ALA A 211 32.95 11.48 -12.46
C ALA A 211 33.07 11.46 -13.99
#